data_AF-A0AA47NU02-F1
#
_entry.id   AF-A0AA47NU02-F1
#
_cell.length_a   1.000
_cell.length_b   1.000
_cell.length_c   1.000
_cell.angle_alpha   90.00
_cell.angle_beta   90.00
_cell.angle_gamma   90.00
#
_symmetry.space_group_name_H-M   'P 1'
#
loop_
_entity.id
_entity.type
_entity.pdbx_description
1 polymer ?
#
loop_
_entity_poly.entity_id
_entity_poly.type
_entity_poly.pdbx_seq_one_letter_code
_entity_poly.pdbx_strand_id
1 'polypeptide(L)'
;MAVCGDHVDHGGDQGCSRVDHGGDQGCGRVDHGGDQGCSRCGRVDHGGDQGCSRCGRVDHGGDQGCSRCGRVDHGGDQGCSRVDHGGDQGCSRVDHGGDQGCSRCGRVDHGGDQGCSRCGRVDHGGERVTVVVEDTSFSAEKSLLVHHCGYFQALFRSGMRESRRGQVHLRNLCARSFLLAMHVFQGERPLILDADHIQETVECAAFLQAASLTKHLTDLLDSHNCLLMFHSAAAFGLADLSHAAALFIRDMYQELEAEVSETLPPELASQVRSLSPSVLVAVGAHAPCTAGDTAASRTLCYLDEEEDVWKVLTNLPPQASTSMAGVTVLDNKLYVVGGVQGIQKQPMDLCFCYSVEDNVWSTIACPAQLRYNFPLIGLDGRLLAIGGESKHASMSSVETFHVRTGKWTFSARLPRPAAGAACTKTLGRVFVCLWKPMETTEIFEYSSGREEWSPVATLVRRQSYGHCLVGHRDRLYVVRNGPSDDFLRCLLDCYSLSSGQWTALPGHFPNSKGSLFTAVVRGDSVLTLSRSGTQEYWVQDTTWRPRGQKKGFPRSGSLCTFLLRLPSAV
;
A
#
# COMPACT_ATOMS: atom_id res chain seq x y z
N MET A 1 28.04 -53.34 49.48
CA MET A 1 28.60 -52.00 49.70
C MET A 1 29.34 -51.59 48.44
N ALA A 2 28.66 -50.86 47.56
CA ALA A 2 29.27 -49.92 46.63
C ALA A 2 28.70 -48.56 47.05
N VAL A 3 29.58 -47.63 47.37
CA VAL A 3 29.20 -46.28 47.81
C VAL A 3 28.86 -45.52 46.53
N CYS A 4 27.60 -45.13 46.34
CA CYS A 4 27.18 -44.25 45.25
C CYS A 4 28.01 -42.97 45.32
N GLY A 5 28.74 -42.66 44.26
CA GLY A 5 29.45 -41.38 44.12
C GLY A 5 28.44 -40.26 43.88
N ASP A 6 28.59 -39.13 44.56
CA ASP A 6 27.71 -37.96 44.42
C ASP A 6 27.72 -37.33 43.00
N HIS A 7 28.60 -37.78 42.10
CA HIS A 7 28.81 -37.17 40.79
C HIS A 7 29.45 -38.13 39.76
N VAL A 8 28.96 -38.13 38.52
CA VAL A 8 29.48 -38.95 37.40
C VAL A 8 29.67 -38.10 36.14
N ASP A 9 30.84 -38.21 35.52
CA ASP A 9 31.25 -37.46 34.32
C ASP A 9 30.65 -38.04 33.02
N HIS A 10 30.64 -39.37 32.85
CA HIS A 10 30.11 -40.06 31.67
C HIS A 10 29.48 -41.44 32.01
N GLY A 11 28.25 -41.69 31.57
CA GLY A 11 27.51 -42.95 31.80
C GLY A 11 26.59 -42.94 33.03
N GLY A 12 25.62 -43.87 33.11
CA GLY A 12 24.60 -43.93 34.17
C GLY A 12 24.83 -45.03 35.22
N ASP A 13 24.51 -44.74 36.48
CA ASP A 13 24.51 -45.69 37.62
C ASP A 13 23.33 -45.38 38.55
N GLN A 14 22.70 -46.40 39.13
CA GLN A 14 21.44 -46.24 39.87
C GLN A 14 21.63 -45.42 41.17
N GLY A 15 21.16 -44.16 41.16
CA GLY A 15 20.95 -43.37 42.38
C GLY A 15 21.98 -42.27 42.65
N CYS A 16 22.62 -41.71 41.62
CA CYS A 16 23.52 -40.55 41.75
C CYS A 16 22.76 -39.22 41.94
N SER A 17 23.38 -38.23 42.60
CA SER A 17 22.78 -36.90 42.74
C SER A 17 22.93 -36.00 41.50
N ARG A 18 23.98 -36.20 40.69
CA ARG A 18 24.25 -35.42 39.47
C ARG A 18 25.03 -36.19 38.41
N VAL A 19 24.66 -36.05 37.13
CA VAL A 19 25.37 -36.60 35.97
C VAL A 19 25.63 -35.50 34.94
N ASP A 20 26.87 -35.41 34.44
CA ASP A 20 27.25 -34.36 33.48
C ASP A 20 26.92 -34.76 32.04
N HIS A 21 27.14 -36.02 31.66
CA HIS A 21 26.82 -36.55 30.33
C HIS A 21 26.24 -37.98 30.37
N GLY A 22 24.95 -38.16 30.07
CA GLY A 22 24.29 -39.48 30.05
C GLY A 22 22.82 -39.46 30.47
N GLY A 23 22.26 -40.63 30.80
CA GLY A 23 20.91 -40.77 31.36
C GLY A 23 20.88 -41.84 32.45
N ASP A 24 20.08 -41.64 33.52
CA ASP A 24 20.01 -42.55 34.66
C ASP A 24 18.57 -42.76 35.18
N GLN A 25 18.36 -43.88 35.88
CA GLN A 25 17.13 -44.19 36.59
C GLN A 25 17.09 -43.59 38.00
N GLY A 26 16.86 -42.27 38.08
CA GLY A 26 16.52 -41.59 39.34
C GLY A 26 17.49 -40.53 39.83
N CYS A 27 18.25 -39.90 38.94
CA CYS A 27 19.16 -38.81 39.29
C CYS A 27 18.42 -37.53 39.72
N GLY A 28 19.08 -36.73 40.58
CA GLY A 28 18.58 -35.41 41.00
C GLY A 28 18.75 -34.32 39.93
N ARG A 29 19.83 -34.38 39.14
CA ARG A 29 20.14 -33.41 38.05
C ARG A 29 20.99 -34.03 36.94
N VAL A 30 20.69 -33.69 35.68
CA VAL A 30 21.47 -34.05 34.48
C VAL A 30 21.83 -32.78 33.71
N ASP A 31 23.11 -32.58 33.42
CA ASP A 31 23.54 -31.36 32.72
C ASP A 31 23.43 -31.51 31.18
N HIS A 32 23.84 -32.65 30.62
CA HIS A 32 23.66 -32.98 29.19
C HIS A 32 23.18 -34.43 28.98
N GLY A 33 21.94 -34.60 28.51
CA GLY A 33 21.32 -35.92 28.31
C GLY A 33 19.87 -35.96 28.83
N GLY A 34 19.39 -37.10 29.31
CA GLY A 34 18.01 -37.20 29.80
C GLY A 34 17.66 -38.56 30.39
N ASP A 35 16.61 -38.59 31.21
CA ASP A 35 16.21 -39.78 31.96
C ASP A 35 15.25 -40.67 31.15
N GLN A 36 15.36 -42.00 31.28
CA GLN A 36 14.49 -42.95 30.58
C GLN A 36 13.77 -43.92 31.53
N GLY A 37 12.44 -43.89 31.50
CA GLY A 37 11.59 -44.89 32.17
C GLY A 37 11.54 -44.79 33.70
N CYS A 38 11.93 -43.66 34.28
CA CYS A 38 12.06 -43.53 35.74
C CYS A 38 10.72 -43.13 36.39
N SER A 39 10.55 -43.48 37.67
CA SER A 39 9.35 -43.10 38.42
C SER A 39 9.30 -41.60 38.75
N ARG A 40 10.46 -40.93 38.86
CA ARG A 40 10.54 -39.49 39.13
C ARG A 40 11.89 -38.95 38.66
N CYS A 41 11.86 -37.99 37.74
CA CYS A 41 13.04 -37.49 37.03
C CYS A 41 13.44 -36.11 37.61
N GLY A 42 14.75 -35.82 37.59
CA GLY A 42 15.39 -34.64 38.18
C GLY A 42 15.32 -33.39 37.29
N ARG A 43 16.16 -32.39 37.53
CA ARG A 43 16.30 -31.24 36.59
C ARG A 43 17.24 -31.62 35.44
N VAL A 44 16.87 -31.31 34.20
CA VAL A 44 17.72 -31.47 33.01
C VAL A 44 18.08 -30.10 32.44
N ASP A 45 19.37 -29.77 32.35
CA ASP A 45 19.79 -28.47 31.80
C ASP A 45 19.76 -28.49 30.25
N HIS A 46 20.29 -29.55 29.61
CA HIS A 46 20.27 -29.73 28.15
C HIS A 46 19.93 -31.17 27.71
N GLY A 47 18.73 -31.40 27.17
CA GLY A 47 18.26 -32.70 26.68
C GLY A 47 16.80 -32.97 27.05
N GLY A 48 16.40 -34.19 27.44
CA GLY A 48 14.98 -34.45 27.68
C GLY A 48 14.60 -35.84 28.18
N ASP A 49 13.50 -35.94 28.92
CA ASP A 49 13.04 -37.18 29.55
C ASP A 49 12.18 -38.02 28.59
N GLN A 50 12.34 -39.35 28.63
CA GLN A 50 11.54 -40.27 27.81
C GLN A 50 10.86 -41.37 28.63
N GLY A 51 9.53 -41.51 28.51
CA GLY A 51 8.79 -42.60 29.16
C GLY A 51 8.78 -42.56 30.69
N CYS A 52 9.20 -41.45 31.31
CA CYS A 52 9.19 -41.23 32.75
C CYS A 52 7.74 -41.06 33.27
N SER A 53 7.46 -41.56 34.49
CA SER A 53 6.11 -41.41 35.05
C SER A 53 5.83 -39.99 35.60
N ARG A 54 6.90 -39.26 35.97
CA ARG A 54 6.84 -37.86 36.43
C ARG A 54 8.16 -37.14 36.13
N CYS A 55 8.12 -36.22 35.19
CA CYS A 55 9.29 -35.54 34.62
C CYS A 55 9.57 -34.23 35.38
N GLY A 56 10.84 -33.84 35.46
CA GLY A 56 11.29 -32.66 36.22
C GLY A 56 11.34 -31.39 35.35
N ARG A 57 12.12 -30.37 35.74
CA ARG A 57 12.28 -29.16 34.91
C ARG A 57 13.33 -29.41 33.84
N VAL A 58 13.03 -29.05 32.59
CA VAL A 58 13.97 -29.08 31.46
C VAL A 58 14.24 -27.65 31.01
N ASP A 59 15.48 -27.18 31.07
CA ASP A 59 15.81 -25.81 30.69
C ASP A 59 15.93 -25.68 29.15
N HIS A 60 16.59 -26.64 28.48
CA HIS A 60 16.74 -26.68 27.02
C HIS A 60 16.52 -28.10 26.44
N GLY A 61 15.39 -28.34 25.76
CA GLY A 61 15.07 -29.61 25.09
C GLY A 61 13.60 -30.02 25.22
N GLY A 62 13.27 -31.26 25.57
CA GLY A 62 11.87 -31.71 25.52
C GLY A 62 11.54 -33.11 26.05
N ASP A 63 10.34 -33.27 26.60
CA ASP A 63 9.85 -34.55 27.13
C ASP A 63 9.12 -35.35 26.03
N GLN A 64 9.26 -36.69 26.04
CA GLN A 64 8.53 -37.58 25.11
C GLN A 64 7.94 -38.80 25.81
N GLY A 65 6.64 -39.03 25.66
CA GLY A 65 5.96 -40.24 26.19
C GLY A 65 5.90 -40.31 27.72
N CYS A 66 6.14 -39.20 28.42
CA CYS A 66 5.98 -39.07 29.88
C CYS A 66 4.49 -39.09 30.28
N SER A 67 4.12 -39.76 31.39
CA SER A 67 2.72 -39.71 31.87
C SER A 67 2.36 -38.41 32.62
N ARG A 68 3.36 -37.70 33.15
CA ARG A 68 3.25 -36.36 33.74
C ARG A 68 4.52 -35.56 33.44
N CYS A 69 4.47 -34.75 32.39
CA CYS A 69 5.56 -33.87 31.99
C CYS A 69 5.77 -32.71 33.00
N GLY A 70 6.99 -32.19 33.06
CA GLY A 70 7.37 -31.13 34.00
C GLY A 70 7.20 -29.71 33.44
N ARG A 71 8.20 -28.84 33.55
CA ARG A 71 8.21 -27.50 32.91
C ARG A 71 9.37 -27.46 31.92
N VAL A 72 9.11 -27.01 30.69
CA VAL A 72 10.14 -26.84 29.66
C VAL A 72 10.31 -25.35 29.36
N ASP A 73 11.49 -24.80 29.64
CA ASP A 73 11.73 -23.36 29.43
C ASP A 73 11.99 -23.04 27.95
N HIS A 74 12.80 -23.85 27.26
CA HIS A 74 13.12 -23.69 25.84
C HIS A 74 13.14 -25.03 25.08
N GLY A 75 12.15 -25.28 24.21
CA GLY A 75 12.13 -26.47 23.34
C GLY A 75 10.72 -26.99 23.01
N GLY A 76 10.50 -28.30 22.89
CA GLY A 76 9.23 -28.85 22.43
C GLY A 76 8.74 -30.03 23.26
N ASP A 77 7.45 -30.10 23.55
CA ASP A 77 6.82 -31.21 24.28
C ASP A 77 5.80 -31.94 23.38
N GLN A 78 5.69 -33.26 23.57
CA GLN A 78 4.65 -34.11 22.98
C GLN A 78 3.65 -34.64 24.05
N GLY A 79 3.58 -33.99 25.20
CA GLY A 79 2.71 -34.34 26.32
C GLY A 79 2.20 -33.10 27.08
N CYS A 80 1.46 -33.33 28.17
CA CYS A 80 0.72 -32.29 28.89
C CYS A 80 1.59 -31.39 29.81
N SER A 81 2.53 -30.60 29.27
CA SER A 81 3.27 -29.59 30.06
C SER A 81 3.15 -28.15 29.59
N ARG A 82 3.59 -27.23 30.48
CA ARG A 82 3.75 -25.81 30.18
C ARG A 82 5.11 -25.59 29.49
N VAL A 83 5.07 -24.97 28.31
CA VAL A 83 6.24 -24.55 27.54
C VAL A 83 6.30 -23.02 27.52
N ASP A 84 7.40 -22.44 27.99
CA ASP A 84 7.54 -20.98 28.04
C ASP A 84 7.97 -20.41 26.68
N HIS A 85 8.90 -21.06 25.99
CA HIS A 85 9.37 -20.68 24.66
C HIS A 85 9.57 -21.89 23.74
N GLY A 86 8.67 -22.11 22.77
CA GLY A 86 8.73 -23.29 21.91
C GLY A 86 7.45 -23.66 21.17
N GLY A 87 7.38 -24.90 20.65
CA GLY A 87 6.22 -25.45 19.96
C GLY A 87 5.65 -26.67 20.70
N ASP A 88 4.33 -26.72 20.86
CA ASP A 88 3.60 -27.83 21.47
C ASP A 88 2.78 -28.57 20.38
N GLN A 89 2.65 -29.89 20.51
CA GLN A 89 1.73 -30.72 19.71
C GLN A 89 0.59 -31.33 20.55
N GLY A 90 0.38 -30.83 21.78
CA GLY A 90 -0.63 -31.26 22.73
C GLY A 90 -1.57 -30.15 23.24
N CYS A 91 -2.40 -30.47 24.24
CA CYS A 91 -3.42 -29.57 24.80
C CYS A 91 -2.90 -28.74 25.98
N SER A 92 -1.86 -27.92 25.79
CA SER A 92 -1.25 -27.15 26.90
C SER A 92 -1.11 -25.64 26.60
N ARG A 93 -0.91 -24.86 27.68
CA ARG A 93 -0.72 -23.40 27.63
C ARG A 93 0.69 -23.06 27.17
N VAL A 94 0.80 -22.25 26.12
CA VAL A 94 2.06 -21.73 25.58
C VAL A 94 2.12 -20.22 25.84
N ASP A 95 3.14 -19.76 26.58
CA ASP A 95 3.28 -18.34 26.90
C ASP A 95 3.86 -17.56 25.69
N HIS A 96 4.81 -18.15 24.93
CA HIS A 96 5.35 -17.59 23.69
C HIS A 96 5.69 -18.68 22.64
N GLY A 97 4.88 -18.82 21.57
CA GLY A 97 5.06 -19.86 20.55
C GLY A 97 3.85 -20.09 19.64
N GLY A 98 3.90 -21.14 18.80
CA GLY A 98 2.81 -21.55 17.91
C GLY A 98 2.36 -22.99 18.17
N ASP A 99 1.05 -23.24 18.10
CA ASP A 99 0.41 -24.55 18.26
C ASP A 99 0.08 -25.13 16.87
N GLN A 100 0.32 -26.43 16.64
CA GLN A 100 -0.12 -27.13 15.44
C GLN A 100 -0.83 -28.44 15.76
N GLY A 101 -2.09 -28.56 15.33
CA GLY A 101 -2.82 -29.83 15.25
C GLY A 101 -3.84 -30.12 16.36
N CYS A 102 -4.13 -29.18 17.26
CA CYS A 102 -5.03 -29.44 18.37
C CYS A 102 -6.53 -29.33 17.98
N SER A 103 -7.34 -30.29 18.46
CA SER A 103 -8.81 -30.26 18.30
C SER A 103 -9.53 -29.38 19.35
N ARG A 104 -8.80 -28.92 20.38
CA ARG A 104 -9.23 -27.97 21.43
C ARG A 104 -8.00 -27.23 22.02
N CYS A 105 -7.63 -26.10 21.43
CA CYS A 105 -6.44 -25.34 21.84
C CYS A 105 -6.65 -24.64 23.21
N GLY A 106 -5.59 -24.63 24.04
CA GLY A 106 -5.50 -23.79 25.24
C GLY A 106 -5.16 -22.33 24.90
N ARG A 107 -5.22 -21.44 25.90
CA ARG A 107 -4.95 -19.99 25.76
C ARG A 107 -3.49 -19.73 25.36
N VAL A 108 -3.27 -19.03 24.24
CA VAL A 108 -1.96 -18.50 23.81
C VAL A 108 -1.92 -17.01 24.16
N ASP A 109 -0.96 -16.59 24.99
CA ASP A 109 -0.90 -15.20 25.46
C ASP A 109 -0.20 -14.28 24.44
N HIS A 110 0.80 -14.76 23.68
CA HIS A 110 1.43 -14.01 22.57
C HIS A 110 2.02 -14.94 21.47
N GLY A 111 1.38 -14.98 20.28
CA GLY A 111 1.82 -15.77 19.11
C GLY A 111 0.75 -15.86 18.01
N GLY A 112 1.12 -16.19 16.77
CA GLY A 112 0.18 -16.33 15.65
C GLY A 112 -0.26 -17.78 15.45
N ASP A 113 -1.57 -18.01 15.36
CA ASP A 113 -2.18 -19.31 15.07
C ASP A 113 -2.57 -19.39 13.58
N GLN A 114 -2.07 -20.39 12.85
CA GLN A 114 -2.48 -20.66 11.47
C GLN A 114 -3.04 -22.08 11.37
N GLY A 115 -4.37 -22.21 11.25
CA GLY A 115 -4.99 -23.43 10.75
C GLY A 115 -6.27 -23.91 11.44
N CYS A 116 -6.70 -23.32 12.56
CA CYS A 116 -7.87 -23.84 13.27
C CYS A 116 -9.18 -23.14 12.81
N SER A 117 -10.11 -23.93 12.26
CA SER A 117 -11.42 -23.47 11.74
C SER A 117 -12.53 -23.35 12.80
N ARG A 118 -12.19 -23.56 14.07
CA ARG A 118 -13.13 -23.55 15.21
C ARG A 118 -12.73 -22.67 16.39
N CYS A 119 -11.53 -22.08 16.40
CA CYS A 119 -11.29 -20.93 17.26
C CYS A 119 -12.04 -19.75 16.64
N GLY A 120 -13.21 -19.45 17.21
CA GLY A 120 -13.83 -18.15 17.02
C GLY A 120 -12.80 -17.07 17.31
N ARG A 121 -12.83 -15.99 16.51
CA ARG A 121 -12.02 -14.77 16.66
C ARG A 121 -11.49 -14.63 18.08
N VAL A 122 -10.17 -14.53 18.25
CA VAL A 122 -9.58 -14.06 19.50
C VAL A 122 -10.23 -12.71 19.78
N ASP A 123 -11.19 -12.72 20.71
CA ASP A 123 -11.90 -11.53 21.14
C ASP A 123 -10.91 -10.77 22.03
N HIS A 124 -10.05 -9.97 21.39
CA HIS A 124 -9.38 -8.91 22.09
C HIS A 124 -10.47 -7.92 22.49
N GLY A 125 -11.09 -8.13 23.65
CA GLY A 125 -11.78 -7.06 24.36
C GLY A 125 -10.76 -5.96 24.62
N GLY A 126 -10.60 -5.06 23.64
CA GLY A 126 -9.50 -4.13 23.57
C GLY A 126 -9.49 -3.25 24.81
N GLU A 127 -8.35 -3.19 25.51
CA GLU A 127 -8.22 -2.27 26.64
C GLU A 127 -8.47 -0.85 26.12
N ARG A 128 -9.54 -0.23 26.60
CA ARG A 128 -9.95 1.11 26.19
C ARG A 128 -9.29 2.16 27.08
N VAL A 129 -9.03 3.32 26.49
CA VAL A 129 -8.51 4.50 27.19
C VAL A 129 -9.39 5.69 26.86
N THR A 130 -9.61 6.55 27.85
CA THR A 130 -10.27 7.85 27.64
C THR A 130 -9.21 8.91 27.39
N VAL A 131 -9.20 9.48 26.19
CA VAL A 131 -8.34 10.61 25.84
C VAL A 131 -9.14 11.89 26.01
N VAL A 132 -8.64 12.82 26.82
CA VAL A 132 -9.25 14.14 27.03
C VAL A 132 -8.43 15.16 26.25
N VAL A 133 -9.10 15.89 25.37
CA VAL A 133 -8.56 16.99 24.57
C VAL A 133 -9.48 18.18 24.81
N GLU A 134 -8.94 19.30 25.29
CA GLU A 134 -9.73 20.42 25.79
C GLU A 134 -10.76 19.94 26.84
N ASP A 135 -12.04 20.25 26.65
CA ASP A 135 -13.15 19.81 27.51
C ASP A 135 -13.88 18.57 26.96
N THR A 136 -13.34 17.91 25.93
CA THR A 136 -13.97 16.76 25.27
C THR A 136 -13.26 15.45 25.60
N SER A 137 -14.04 14.40 25.91
CA SER A 137 -13.52 13.06 26.19
C SER A 137 -13.81 12.08 25.04
N PHE A 138 -12.76 11.43 24.54
CA PHE A 138 -12.82 10.43 23.47
C PHE A 138 -12.48 9.05 24.03
N SER A 139 -13.34 8.05 23.80
CA SER A 139 -13.05 6.67 24.16
C SER A 139 -12.48 5.93 22.95
N ALA A 140 -11.26 5.41 23.07
CA ALA A 140 -10.56 4.72 21.99
C ALA A 140 -9.93 3.41 22.47
N GLU A 141 -9.73 2.47 21.54
CA GLU A 141 -8.95 1.26 21.81
C GLU A 141 -7.46 1.61 21.83
N LYS A 142 -6.72 1.10 22.82
CA LYS A 142 -5.28 1.32 22.90
C LYS A 142 -4.54 0.77 21.67
N SER A 143 -4.98 -0.36 21.13
CA SER A 143 -4.41 -0.98 19.92
C SER A 143 -4.45 -0.04 18.72
N LEU A 144 -5.60 0.59 18.48
CA LEU A 144 -5.81 1.56 17.39
C LEU A 144 -4.86 2.75 17.53
N LEU A 145 -4.78 3.33 18.74
CA LEU A 145 -3.89 4.47 19.01
C LEU A 145 -2.42 4.08 18.83
N VAL A 146 -1.97 2.95 19.37
CA VAL A 146 -0.57 2.50 19.25
C VAL A 146 -0.20 2.21 17.78
N HIS A 147 -1.14 1.74 16.97
CA HIS A 147 -0.89 1.43 15.57
C HIS A 147 -0.64 2.69 14.73
N HIS A 148 -1.39 3.76 14.99
CA HIS A 148 -1.38 4.97 14.17
C HIS A 148 -0.62 6.16 14.76
N CYS A 149 -0.30 6.14 16.06
CA CYS A 149 0.23 7.29 16.79
C CYS A 149 1.52 6.94 17.55
N GLY A 150 2.64 7.52 17.12
CA GLY A 150 3.94 7.36 17.78
C GLY A 150 3.94 7.87 19.22
N TYR A 151 3.19 8.94 19.51
CA TYR A 151 3.02 9.44 20.88
C TYR A 151 2.41 8.38 21.81
N PHE A 152 1.30 7.75 21.42
CA PHE A 152 0.65 6.71 22.24
C PHE A 152 1.48 5.43 22.32
N GLN A 153 2.18 5.07 21.23
CA GLN A 153 3.13 3.97 21.26
C GLN A 153 4.23 4.20 22.31
N ALA A 154 4.83 5.39 22.36
CA ALA A 154 5.82 5.75 23.37
C ALA A 154 5.19 5.80 24.77
N LEU A 155 4.03 6.43 24.92
CA LEU A 155 3.34 6.59 26.20
C LEU A 155 3.04 5.23 26.85
N PHE A 156 2.41 4.31 26.12
CA PHE A 156 2.00 3.01 26.68
C PHE A 156 3.17 2.04 26.88
N ARG A 157 4.31 2.25 26.21
CA ARG A 157 5.55 1.47 26.42
C ARG A 157 6.49 2.06 27.47
N SER A 158 6.27 3.31 27.90
CA SER A 158 7.17 4.04 28.80
C SER A 158 7.26 3.47 30.23
N GLY A 159 6.29 2.66 30.65
CA GLY A 159 6.19 2.18 32.04
C GLY A 159 5.84 3.26 33.07
N MET A 160 5.65 4.52 32.67
CA MET A 160 5.30 5.63 33.55
C MET A 160 3.88 5.50 34.11
N ARG A 161 3.58 6.22 35.20
CA ARG A 161 2.25 6.16 35.85
C ARG A 161 1.12 6.45 34.88
N GLU A 162 1.33 7.37 33.94
CA GLU A 162 0.42 7.79 32.87
C GLU A 162 0.05 6.63 31.94
N SER A 163 0.95 5.66 31.71
CA SER A 163 0.69 4.47 30.90
C SER A 163 -0.35 3.52 31.51
N ARG A 164 -0.54 3.60 32.84
CA ARG A 164 -1.45 2.76 33.63
C ARG A 164 -2.76 3.46 33.99
N ARG A 165 -2.93 4.73 33.59
CA ARG A 165 -4.18 5.46 33.84
C ARG A 165 -5.21 5.09 32.79
N GLY A 166 -6.47 4.94 33.20
CA GLY A 166 -7.59 4.81 32.27
C GLY A 166 -7.93 6.09 31.49
N GLN A 167 -7.27 7.21 31.85
CA GLN A 167 -7.49 8.52 31.23
C GLN A 167 -6.16 9.22 30.94
N VAL A 168 -6.02 9.74 29.72
CA VAL A 168 -4.86 10.51 29.23
C VAL A 168 -5.34 11.89 28.83
N HIS A 169 -4.64 12.94 29.26
CA HIS A 169 -4.97 14.32 28.88
C HIS A 169 -3.93 14.84 27.91
N LEU A 170 -4.35 15.22 26.70
CA LEU A 170 -3.50 15.86 25.71
C LEU A 170 -3.70 17.38 25.82
N ARG A 171 -2.59 18.10 26.00
CA ARG A 171 -2.58 19.57 26.04
C ARG A 171 -2.12 20.09 24.68
N ASN A 172 -2.59 21.28 24.30
CA ASN A 172 -2.22 21.98 23.07
C ASN A 172 -2.66 21.27 21.78
N LEU A 173 -3.80 20.56 21.85
CA LEU A 173 -4.50 20.04 20.67
C LEU A 173 -5.95 20.50 20.73
N CYS A 174 -6.55 20.72 19.56
CA CYS A 174 -7.98 20.98 19.45
C CYS A 174 -8.77 19.67 19.37
N ALA A 175 -9.95 19.63 20.02
CA ALA A 175 -10.83 18.47 20.00
C ALA A 175 -11.30 18.09 18.59
N ARG A 176 -11.52 19.06 17.69
CA ARG A 176 -11.98 18.80 16.31
C ARG A 176 -10.94 18.06 15.47
N SER A 177 -9.67 18.47 15.55
CA SER A 177 -8.58 17.81 14.84
C SER A 177 -8.26 16.43 15.41
N PHE A 178 -8.43 16.24 16.72
CA PHE A 178 -8.31 14.91 17.32
C PHE A 178 -9.45 13.98 16.88
N LEU A 179 -10.68 14.49 16.79
CA LEU A 179 -11.81 13.72 16.24
C LEU A 179 -11.55 13.31 14.78
N LEU A 180 -11.05 14.23 13.96
CA LEU A 180 -10.66 13.92 12.58
C LEU A 180 -9.56 12.84 12.53
N ALA A 181 -8.55 12.94 13.39
CA ALA A 181 -7.51 11.92 13.51
C ALA A 181 -8.12 10.54 13.83
N MET A 182 -9.08 10.48 14.75
CA MET A 182 -9.78 9.23 15.10
C MET A 182 -10.55 8.63 13.92
N HIS A 183 -11.26 9.45 13.14
CA HIS A 183 -11.93 9.00 11.91
C HIS A 183 -10.92 8.43 10.90
N VAL A 184 -9.79 9.12 10.69
CA VAL A 184 -8.71 8.63 9.80
C VAL A 184 -8.12 7.31 10.30
N PHE A 185 -7.90 7.16 11.61
CA PHE A 185 -7.39 5.91 12.18
C PHE A 185 -8.37 4.75 11.99
N GLN A 186 -9.67 5.02 11.98
CA GLN A 186 -10.71 4.02 11.68
C GLN A 186 -10.82 3.69 10.18
N GLY A 187 -10.02 4.33 9.32
CA GLY A 187 -10.01 4.13 7.88
C GLY A 187 -11.04 4.99 7.14
N GLU A 188 -11.68 5.94 7.82
CA GLU A 188 -12.51 6.94 7.18
C GLU A 188 -11.63 8.01 6.49
N ARG A 189 -12.24 8.79 5.59
CA ARG A 189 -11.53 9.80 4.78
C ARG A 189 -12.34 11.10 4.76
N PRO A 190 -12.51 11.76 5.92
CA PRO A 190 -13.27 13.00 5.99
C PRO A 190 -12.62 14.10 5.13
N LEU A 191 -13.41 15.01 4.59
CA LEU A 191 -12.88 16.21 3.95
C LEU A 191 -12.63 17.28 5.01
N ILE A 192 -11.56 18.05 4.82
CA ILE A 192 -11.27 19.24 5.65
C ILE A 192 -11.79 20.46 4.89
N LEU A 193 -12.52 21.33 5.60
CA LEU A 193 -13.38 22.33 4.97
C LEU A 193 -12.84 23.76 5.06
N ASP A 194 -11.99 24.05 6.05
CA ASP A 194 -11.52 25.41 6.33
C ASP A 194 -10.03 25.46 6.69
N ALA A 195 -9.44 26.65 6.51
CA ALA A 195 -8.02 26.91 6.71
C ALA A 195 -7.58 26.66 8.16
N ASP A 196 -8.37 27.09 9.15
CA ASP A 196 -8.04 26.90 10.57
C ASP A 196 -7.98 25.41 10.91
N HIS A 197 -8.95 24.63 10.42
CA HIS A 197 -8.99 23.19 10.63
C HIS A 197 -7.82 22.46 9.94
N ILE A 198 -7.35 22.93 8.78
CA ILE A 198 -6.13 22.39 8.14
C ILE A 198 -4.93 22.60 9.05
N GLN A 199 -4.71 23.82 9.54
CA GLN A 199 -3.56 24.13 10.38
C GLN A 199 -3.58 23.30 11.68
N GLU A 200 -4.70 23.27 12.38
CA GLU A 200 -4.84 22.47 13.61
C GLU A 200 -4.67 20.96 13.36
N THR A 201 -5.05 20.47 12.18
CA THR A 201 -4.85 19.06 11.82
C THR A 201 -3.38 18.75 11.51
N VAL A 202 -2.65 19.68 10.88
CA VAL A 202 -1.19 19.59 10.71
C VAL A 202 -0.50 19.55 12.08
N GLU A 203 -0.89 20.43 13.00
CA GLU A 203 -0.41 20.46 14.38
C GLU A 203 -0.68 19.14 15.10
N CYS A 204 -1.91 18.62 14.96
CA CYS A 204 -2.33 17.34 15.53
C CYS A 204 -1.52 16.16 14.98
N ALA A 205 -1.29 16.12 13.66
CA ALA A 205 -0.49 15.09 13.02
C ALA A 205 0.96 15.08 13.51
N ALA A 206 1.57 16.27 13.66
CA ALA A 206 2.92 16.41 14.18
C ALA A 206 3.01 16.01 15.65
N PHE A 207 2.11 16.51 16.50
CA PHE A 207 2.08 16.18 17.93
C PHE A 207 1.90 14.67 18.17
N LEU A 208 0.95 14.05 17.47
CA LEU A 208 0.67 12.63 17.60
C LEU A 208 1.71 11.75 16.89
N GLN A 209 2.59 12.33 16.07
CA GLN A 209 3.50 11.58 15.19
C GLN A 209 2.71 10.56 14.35
N ALA A 210 1.62 11.01 13.73
CA ALA A 210 0.63 10.17 13.10
C ALA A 210 0.78 10.13 11.58
N ALA A 211 1.60 9.21 11.06
CA ALA A 211 1.89 9.08 9.64
C ALA A 211 0.64 8.88 8.77
N SER A 212 -0.38 8.17 9.27
CA SER A 212 -1.65 8.02 8.55
C SER A 212 -2.42 9.32 8.41
N LEU A 213 -2.32 10.23 9.38
CA LEU A 213 -2.96 11.55 9.32
C LEU A 213 -2.16 12.49 8.39
N THR A 214 -0.83 12.47 8.46
CA THR A 214 0.04 13.19 7.51
C THR A 214 -0.27 12.78 6.07
N LYS A 215 -0.39 11.47 5.83
CA LYS A 215 -0.78 10.95 4.52
C LYS A 215 -2.19 11.39 4.09
N HIS A 216 -3.15 11.36 5.00
CA HIS A 216 -4.50 11.85 4.70
C HIS A 216 -4.48 13.33 4.28
N LEU A 217 -3.70 14.17 4.94
CA LEU A 217 -3.48 15.56 4.53
C LEU A 217 -2.85 15.65 3.14
N THR A 218 -1.85 14.82 2.85
CA THR A 218 -1.23 14.74 1.51
C THR A 218 -2.24 14.37 0.43
N ASP A 219 -3.13 13.42 0.70
CA ASP A 219 -4.19 13.00 -0.22
C ASP A 219 -5.21 14.11 -0.51
N LEU A 220 -5.35 15.09 0.39
CA LEU A 220 -6.26 16.24 0.26
C LEU A 220 -5.60 17.46 -0.38
N LEU A 221 -4.31 17.42 -0.74
CA LEU A 221 -3.61 18.55 -1.33
C LEU A 221 -4.27 19.01 -2.63
N ASP A 222 -4.48 20.33 -2.73
CA ASP A 222 -5.03 20.99 -3.90
C ASP A 222 -4.54 22.44 -4.04
N SER A 223 -4.95 23.14 -5.10
CA SER A 223 -4.49 24.52 -5.34
C SER A 223 -4.95 25.54 -4.31
N HIS A 224 -6.02 25.27 -3.53
CA HIS A 224 -6.52 26.20 -2.53
C HIS A 224 -5.81 26.03 -1.18
N ASN A 225 -5.36 24.81 -0.86
CA ASN A 225 -4.75 24.50 0.44
C ASN A 225 -3.23 24.30 0.40
N CYS A 226 -2.62 24.15 -0.78
CA CYS A 226 -1.22 23.75 -0.89
C CYS A 226 -0.23 24.70 -0.19
N LEU A 227 -0.42 26.03 -0.28
CA LEU A 227 0.46 27.02 0.35
C LEU A 227 0.38 26.94 1.88
N LEU A 228 -0.85 26.88 2.43
CA LEU A 228 -1.07 26.73 3.87
C LEU A 228 -0.49 25.41 4.38
N MET A 229 -0.81 24.29 3.73
CA MET A 229 -0.28 22.99 4.11
C MET A 229 1.25 22.95 4.03
N PHE A 230 1.85 23.56 3.00
CA PHE A 230 3.31 23.64 2.88
C PHE A 230 3.94 24.41 4.03
N HIS A 231 3.43 25.62 4.30
CA HIS A 231 3.94 26.48 5.37
C HIS A 231 3.78 25.82 6.75
N SER A 232 2.58 25.34 7.08
CA SER A 232 2.31 24.69 8.36
C SER A 232 3.12 23.39 8.50
N ALA A 233 3.19 22.55 7.47
CA ALA A 233 3.96 21.30 7.55
C ALA A 233 5.46 21.56 7.76
N ALA A 234 6.02 22.59 7.12
CA ALA A 234 7.39 23.00 7.35
C ALA A 234 7.61 23.50 8.79
N ALA A 235 6.68 24.31 9.32
CA ALA A 235 6.75 24.84 10.68
C ALA A 235 6.68 23.74 11.76
N PHE A 236 5.84 22.72 11.56
CA PHE A 236 5.64 21.63 12.51
C PHE A 236 6.51 20.38 12.24
N GLY A 237 7.38 20.42 11.23
CA GLY A 237 8.34 19.34 10.95
C GLY A 237 7.74 18.09 10.30
N LEU A 238 6.61 18.21 9.59
CA LEU A 238 6.03 17.12 8.79
C LEU A 238 6.68 17.09 7.39
N ALA A 239 7.87 16.49 7.31
CA ALA A 239 8.69 16.49 6.10
C ALA A 239 7.97 15.93 4.86
N ASP A 240 7.25 14.81 4.99
CA ASP A 240 6.56 14.17 3.86
C ASP A 240 5.46 15.07 3.27
N LEU A 241 4.63 15.67 4.13
CA LEU A 241 3.58 16.60 3.71
C LEU A 241 4.17 17.90 3.14
N SER A 242 5.20 18.44 3.78
CA SER A 242 5.90 19.64 3.31
C SER A 242 6.50 19.41 1.92
N HIS A 243 7.17 18.27 1.72
CA HIS A 243 7.75 17.92 0.43
C HIS A 243 6.69 17.72 -0.65
N ALA A 244 5.62 16.98 -0.36
CA ALA A 244 4.52 16.77 -1.30
C ALA A 244 3.83 18.09 -1.69
N ALA A 245 3.59 18.97 -0.72
CA ALA A 245 3.01 20.29 -0.97
C ALA A 245 3.95 21.18 -1.80
N ALA A 246 5.25 21.17 -1.52
CA ALA A 246 6.24 21.91 -2.31
C ALA A 246 6.30 21.44 -3.77
N LEU A 247 6.25 20.13 -4.00
CA LEU A 247 6.18 19.54 -5.34
C LEU A 247 4.89 19.93 -6.08
N PHE A 248 3.75 19.95 -5.37
CA PHE A 248 2.48 20.41 -5.93
C PHE A 248 2.55 21.88 -6.34
N ILE A 249 3.02 22.76 -5.45
CA ILE A 249 3.20 24.19 -5.73
C ILE A 249 4.15 24.38 -6.91
N ARG A 250 5.22 23.57 -7.00
CA ARG A 250 6.17 23.66 -8.11
C ARG A 250 5.52 23.35 -9.47
N ASP A 251 4.61 22.39 -9.53
CA ASP A 251 3.90 22.06 -10.77
C ASP A 251 2.84 23.10 -11.17
N MET A 252 2.43 23.91 -10.21
CA MET A 252 1.45 25.00 -10.34
C MET A 252 2.10 26.39 -10.22
N TYR A 253 3.43 26.46 -10.35
CA TYR A 253 4.18 27.64 -9.94
C TYR A 253 3.82 28.87 -10.79
N GLN A 254 3.53 28.67 -12.07
CA GLN A 254 3.14 29.78 -12.96
C GLN A 254 1.84 30.44 -12.55
N GLU A 255 0.90 29.67 -11.97
CA GLU A 255 -0.39 30.18 -11.51
C GLU A 255 -0.30 30.76 -10.10
N LEU A 256 0.58 30.22 -9.27
CA LEU A 256 0.70 30.55 -7.85
C LEU A 256 1.84 31.54 -7.54
N GLU A 257 2.56 32.06 -8.54
CA GLU A 257 3.78 32.84 -8.32
C GLU A 257 3.56 34.07 -7.43
N ALA A 258 2.42 34.75 -7.62
CA ALA A 258 2.05 35.92 -6.84
C ALA A 258 1.77 35.54 -5.38
N GLU A 259 0.91 34.54 -5.16
CA GLU A 259 0.57 34.06 -3.82
C GLU A 259 1.79 33.48 -3.10
N VAL A 260 2.67 32.76 -3.80
CA VAL A 260 3.94 32.25 -3.26
C VAL A 260 4.80 33.40 -2.75
N SER A 261 4.90 34.48 -3.51
CA SER A 261 5.75 35.63 -3.15
C SER A 261 5.16 36.47 -2.02
N GLU A 262 3.83 36.49 -1.87
CA GLU A 262 3.13 37.23 -0.83
C GLU A 262 3.01 36.45 0.49
N THR A 263 2.74 35.15 0.42
CA THR A 263 2.35 34.34 1.59
C THR A 263 3.48 33.52 2.20
N LEU A 264 4.47 33.09 1.40
CA LEU A 264 5.53 32.20 1.89
C LEU A 264 6.78 32.98 2.32
N PRO A 265 7.44 32.57 3.41
CA PRO A 265 8.78 33.04 3.75
C PRO A 265 9.79 32.84 2.59
N PRO A 266 10.79 33.73 2.44
CA PRO A 266 11.76 33.67 1.34
C PRO A 266 12.48 32.32 1.21
N GLU A 267 12.77 31.67 2.34
CA GLU A 267 13.44 30.37 2.38
C GLU A 267 12.57 29.27 1.76
N LEU A 268 11.27 29.25 2.11
CA LEU A 268 10.31 28.28 1.58
C LEU A 268 10.01 28.55 0.09
N ALA A 269 9.90 29.81 -0.31
CA ALA A 269 9.73 30.18 -1.72
C ALA A 269 10.97 29.76 -2.57
N SER A 270 12.17 29.95 -2.03
CA SER A 270 13.42 29.49 -2.68
C SER A 270 13.47 27.97 -2.78
N GLN A 271 13.05 27.24 -1.74
CA GLN A 271 12.95 25.79 -1.75
C GLN A 271 12.05 25.31 -2.90
N VAL A 272 10.84 25.87 -3.06
CA VAL A 272 9.93 25.50 -4.16
C VAL A 272 10.59 25.73 -5.52
N ARG A 273 11.22 26.89 -5.73
CA ARG A 273 11.89 27.23 -7.00
C ARG A 273 13.05 26.30 -7.34
N SER A 274 13.72 25.74 -6.34
CA SER A 274 14.85 24.81 -6.52
C SER A 274 14.43 23.42 -7.00
N LEU A 275 13.16 23.05 -6.83
CA LEU A 275 12.66 21.74 -7.23
C LEU A 275 12.49 21.65 -8.76
N SER A 276 12.68 20.46 -9.32
CA SER A 276 12.36 20.20 -10.74
C SER A 276 10.85 20.11 -10.94
N PRO A 277 10.26 20.84 -11.91
CA PRO A 277 8.86 20.66 -12.29
C PRO A 277 8.64 19.28 -12.90
N SER A 278 7.39 18.79 -12.86
CA SER A 278 7.03 17.58 -13.60
C SER A 278 6.88 17.88 -15.09
N VAL A 279 7.32 16.95 -15.93
CA VAL A 279 7.23 17.02 -17.38
C VAL A 279 6.30 15.94 -17.91
N LEU A 280 5.59 16.24 -18.99
CA LEU A 280 4.77 15.27 -19.68
C LEU A 280 5.66 14.28 -20.43
N VAL A 281 5.49 13.00 -20.13
CA VAL A 281 6.21 11.89 -20.76
C VAL A 281 5.23 11.02 -21.53
N ALA A 282 5.66 10.55 -22.69
CA ALA A 282 4.88 9.72 -23.59
C ALA A 282 5.69 8.53 -24.11
N VAL A 283 5.00 7.39 -24.23
CA VAL A 283 5.52 6.18 -24.87
C VAL A 283 4.48 5.59 -25.80
N GLY A 284 4.93 5.19 -27.00
CA GLY A 284 4.07 4.51 -27.97
C GLY A 284 3.91 3.02 -27.67
N ALA A 285 2.95 2.37 -28.33
CA ALA A 285 2.83 0.92 -28.32
C ALA A 285 3.99 0.27 -29.10
N HIS A 286 4.81 -0.50 -28.41
CA HIS A 286 5.97 -1.19 -28.96
C HIS A 286 5.93 -2.67 -28.59
N ALA A 287 6.07 -3.57 -29.57
CA ALA A 287 6.22 -5.02 -29.36
C ALA A 287 7.70 -5.39 -29.20
N PRO A 288 8.10 -6.41 -28.43
CA PRO A 288 9.51 -6.78 -28.25
C PRO A 288 10.23 -7.02 -29.58
N CYS A 289 11.52 -6.69 -29.67
CA CYS A 289 12.34 -6.91 -30.87
C CYS A 289 13.63 -7.69 -30.57
N THR A 290 14.06 -8.50 -31.54
CA THR A 290 15.42 -9.08 -31.57
C THR A 290 16.41 -7.99 -31.98
N ALA A 291 17.56 -7.89 -31.32
CA ALA A 291 18.52 -6.80 -31.53
C ALA A 291 18.92 -6.63 -33.02
N GLY A 292 18.61 -5.46 -33.58
CA GLY A 292 18.93 -5.01 -34.95
C GLY A 292 18.04 -3.82 -35.34
N ASP A 293 18.65 -2.72 -35.82
CA ASP A 293 18.20 -1.40 -36.36
C ASP A 293 16.85 -0.76 -35.97
N THR A 294 15.83 -1.52 -35.60
CA THR A 294 14.52 -1.05 -35.12
C THR A 294 14.53 -0.52 -33.68
N ALA A 295 15.60 -0.76 -32.92
CA ALA A 295 15.76 -0.30 -31.53
C ALA A 295 15.72 1.23 -31.39
N ALA A 296 16.24 1.97 -32.39
CA ALA A 296 16.29 3.44 -32.40
C ALA A 296 14.90 4.11 -32.41
N SER A 297 13.83 3.36 -32.71
CA SER A 297 12.45 3.87 -32.72
C SER A 297 11.69 3.66 -31.39
N ARG A 298 12.26 2.91 -30.43
CA ARG A 298 11.61 2.47 -29.19
C ARG A 298 11.93 3.39 -28.01
N THR A 299 11.59 4.66 -28.14
CA THR A 299 12.02 5.66 -27.17
C THR A 299 10.88 6.04 -26.23
N LEU A 300 11.24 6.26 -24.96
CA LEU A 300 10.48 7.05 -24.03
C LEU A 300 10.84 8.53 -24.27
N CYS A 301 9.85 9.41 -24.42
CA CYS A 301 10.08 10.82 -24.74
C CYS A 301 9.38 11.74 -23.75
N TYR A 302 9.95 12.90 -23.49
CA TYR A 302 9.33 13.97 -22.71
C TYR A 302 9.12 15.23 -23.56
N LEU A 303 8.11 16.02 -23.22
CA LEU A 303 7.88 17.33 -23.81
C LEU A 303 8.71 18.37 -23.04
N ASP A 304 9.66 18.98 -23.74
CA ASP A 304 10.26 20.23 -23.30
C ASP A 304 9.28 21.37 -23.60
N GLU A 305 8.69 21.94 -22.55
CA GLU A 305 7.64 22.96 -22.70
C GLU A 305 8.19 24.35 -23.01
N GLU A 306 9.46 24.60 -22.74
CA GLU A 306 10.16 25.87 -23.04
C GLU A 306 10.49 25.94 -24.53
N GLU A 307 11.12 24.88 -25.05
CA GLU A 307 11.51 24.75 -26.46
C GLU A 307 10.36 24.24 -27.35
N ASP A 308 9.25 23.79 -26.75
CA ASP A 308 8.10 23.15 -27.41
C ASP A 308 8.52 21.99 -28.34
N VAL A 309 9.39 21.11 -27.84
CA VAL A 309 9.90 19.95 -28.58
C VAL A 309 9.86 18.67 -27.75
N TRP A 310 9.56 17.55 -28.43
CA TRP A 310 9.68 16.23 -27.84
C TRP A 310 11.13 15.76 -27.87
N LYS A 311 11.72 15.54 -26.69
CA LYS A 311 13.08 15.02 -26.51
C LYS A 311 13.04 13.56 -26.07
N VAL A 312 14.05 12.79 -26.45
CA VAL A 312 14.18 11.40 -26.03
C VAL A 312 14.73 11.37 -24.61
N LEU A 313 14.02 10.71 -23.70
CA LEU A 313 14.47 10.47 -22.33
C LEU A 313 15.40 9.25 -22.26
N THR A 314 14.95 8.13 -22.81
CA THR A 314 15.71 6.87 -22.81
C THR A 314 15.16 5.90 -23.87
N ASN A 315 15.92 4.85 -24.18
CA ASN A 315 15.47 3.76 -25.03
C ASN A 315 14.85 2.66 -24.17
N LEU A 316 13.72 2.09 -24.62
CA LEU A 316 13.11 0.93 -23.99
C LEU A 316 14.03 -0.29 -24.13
N PRO A 317 14.11 -1.17 -23.12
CA PRO A 317 14.76 -2.47 -23.26
C PRO A 317 14.20 -3.23 -24.48
N PRO A 318 15.03 -3.92 -25.28
CA PRO A 318 14.57 -4.64 -26.48
C PRO A 318 13.44 -5.64 -26.20
N GLN A 319 13.47 -6.26 -25.02
CA GLN A 319 12.50 -7.25 -24.56
C GLN A 319 11.22 -6.63 -23.97
N ALA A 320 11.20 -5.34 -23.64
CA ALA A 320 10.04 -4.69 -23.05
C ALA A 320 8.91 -4.57 -24.07
N SER A 321 7.67 -4.87 -23.68
CA SER A 321 6.48 -4.55 -24.47
C SER A 321 5.73 -3.41 -23.79
N THR A 322 5.36 -2.40 -24.57
CA THR A 322 4.40 -1.35 -24.16
C THR A 322 3.07 -1.49 -24.89
N SER A 323 2.93 -2.50 -25.75
CA SER A 323 1.67 -2.79 -26.43
C SER A 323 0.72 -3.52 -25.48
N MET A 324 -0.42 -2.89 -25.19
CA MET A 324 -1.43 -3.37 -24.23
C MET A 324 -0.84 -3.69 -22.83
N ALA A 325 0.31 -3.11 -22.48
CA ALA A 325 0.93 -3.28 -21.18
C ALA A 325 0.29 -2.35 -20.15
N GLY A 326 0.37 -2.72 -18.88
CA GLY A 326 0.14 -1.80 -17.77
C GLY A 326 1.36 -0.89 -17.63
N VAL A 327 1.17 0.42 -17.76
CA VAL A 327 2.23 1.42 -17.61
C VAL A 327 1.81 2.44 -16.56
N THR A 328 2.63 2.68 -15.54
CA THR A 328 2.31 3.61 -14.45
C THR A 328 3.55 4.22 -13.82
N VAL A 329 3.38 5.35 -13.15
CA VAL A 329 4.44 5.99 -12.35
C VAL A 329 4.11 5.85 -10.86
N LEU A 330 5.11 5.46 -10.08
CA LEU A 330 5.07 5.42 -8.62
C LEU A 330 6.44 5.85 -8.09
N ASP A 331 6.45 6.79 -7.14
CA ASP A 331 7.66 7.32 -6.49
C ASP A 331 8.72 7.78 -7.52
N ASN A 332 8.28 8.54 -8.53
CA ASN A 332 9.09 9.01 -9.67
C ASN A 332 9.83 7.91 -10.46
N LYS A 333 9.37 6.66 -10.38
CA LYS A 333 9.83 5.53 -11.20
C LYS A 333 8.73 5.05 -12.13
N LEU A 334 9.09 4.71 -13.36
CA LEU A 334 8.16 4.22 -14.37
C LEU A 334 8.16 2.69 -14.39
N TYR A 335 6.98 2.09 -14.32
CA TYR A 335 6.79 0.64 -14.34
C TYR A 335 6.06 0.22 -15.61
N VAL A 336 6.56 -0.85 -16.25
CA VAL A 336 5.97 -1.48 -17.44
C VAL A 336 5.75 -2.95 -17.12
N VAL A 337 4.48 -3.36 -17.03
CA VAL A 337 4.06 -4.69 -16.58
C VAL A 337 3.18 -5.36 -17.65
N GLY A 338 3.48 -6.61 -17.96
CA GLY A 338 2.70 -7.41 -18.91
C GLY A 338 2.73 -6.86 -20.33
N GLY A 339 1.59 -6.95 -21.02
CA GLY A 339 1.48 -6.61 -22.44
C GLY A 339 1.64 -7.82 -23.35
N VAL A 340 1.85 -7.58 -24.65
CA VAL A 340 1.87 -8.66 -25.64
C VAL A 340 3.11 -8.70 -26.53
N GLN A 341 3.44 -9.89 -27.01
CA GLN A 341 4.40 -10.16 -28.08
C GLN A 341 3.70 -10.75 -29.31
N GLY A 342 4.08 -10.23 -30.48
CA GLY A 342 3.63 -10.73 -31.78
C GLY A 342 2.13 -10.49 -32.05
N ILE A 343 1.69 -10.93 -33.23
CA ILE A 343 0.31 -10.73 -33.71
C ILE A 343 -0.69 -11.62 -32.93
N GLN A 344 -0.24 -12.77 -32.43
CA GLN A 344 -1.05 -13.71 -31.66
C GLN A 344 -1.32 -13.26 -30.21
N LYS A 345 -0.87 -12.05 -29.82
CA LYS A 345 -1.07 -11.49 -28.48
C LYS A 345 -0.54 -12.40 -27.35
N GLN A 346 0.65 -12.97 -27.53
CA GLN A 346 1.25 -13.80 -26.48
C GLN A 346 1.59 -12.91 -25.26
N PRO A 347 1.11 -13.22 -24.05
CA PRO A 347 1.39 -12.40 -22.87
C PRO A 347 2.88 -12.35 -22.56
N MET A 348 3.38 -11.16 -22.18
CA MET A 348 4.76 -11.00 -21.73
C MET A 348 4.98 -11.63 -20.35
N ASP A 349 6.15 -12.23 -20.18
CA ASP A 349 6.68 -12.81 -18.93
C ASP A 349 7.87 -12.03 -18.36
N LEU A 350 8.12 -10.82 -18.88
CA LEU A 350 9.13 -9.88 -18.39
C LEU A 350 8.48 -8.53 -18.08
N CYS A 351 8.85 -7.96 -16.94
CA CYS A 351 8.39 -6.65 -16.47
C CYS A 351 9.59 -5.76 -16.13
N PHE A 352 9.42 -4.45 -16.30
CA PHE A 352 10.52 -3.49 -16.21
C PHE A 352 10.17 -2.30 -15.33
N CYS A 353 11.19 -1.73 -14.69
CA CYS A 353 11.15 -0.49 -13.93
C CYS A 353 12.28 0.43 -14.41
N TYR A 354 11.95 1.68 -14.70
CA TYR A 354 12.91 2.73 -15.04
C TYR A 354 13.05 3.72 -13.88
N SER A 355 14.28 3.88 -13.40
CA SER A 355 14.66 4.87 -12.40
C SER A 355 15.08 6.16 -13.10
N VAL A 356 14.34 7.24 -12.90
CA VAL A 356 14.64 8.55 -13.51
C VAL A 356 15.92 9.15 -12.92
N GLU A 357 16.15 8.94 -11.62
CA GLU A 357 17.33 9.44 -10.90
C GLU A 357 18.63 8.80 -11.43
N ASP A 358 18.59 7.48 -11.64
CA ASP A 358 19.77 6.72 -12.09
C ASP A 358 19.88 6.64 -13.62
N ASN A 359 18.82 7.02 -14.35
CA ASN A 359 18.65 6.78 -15.78
C ASN A 359 18.91 5.31 -16.17
N VAL A 360 18.36 4.38 -15.41
CA VAL A 360 18.58 2.93 -15.58
C VAL A 360 17.27 2.16 -15.61
N TRP A 361 17.18 1.21 -16.54
CA TRP A 361 16.14 0.18 -16.57
C TRP A 361 16.58 -1.05 -15.77
N SER A 362 15.65 -1.60 -15.00
CA SER A 362 15.81 -2.83 -14.23
C SER A 362 14.63 -3.76 -14.48
N THR A 363 14.84 -5.07 -14.29
CA THR A 363 13.77 -6.06 -14.35
C THR A 363 13.09 -6.21 -13.00
N ILE A 364 11.78 -6.40 -12.99
CA ILE A 364 10.99 -6.70 -11.79
C ILE A 364 10.25 -8.02 -11.96
N ALA A 365 9.81 -8.62 -10.84
CA ALA A 365 8.99 -9.82 -10.88
C ALA A 365 7.69 -9.58 -11.68
N CYS A 366 7.17 -10.63 -12.32
CA CYS A 366 5.91 -10.60 -13.05
C CYS A 366 4.74 -11.08 -12.18
N PRO A 367 3.50 -10.64 -12.49
CA PRO A 367 2.29 -11.20 -11.88
C PRO A 367 2.23 -12.72 -12.11
N ALA A 368 1.65 -13.44 -11.15
CA ALA A 368 1.43 -14.88 -11.25
C ALA A 368 0.52 -15.23 -12.44
N GLN A 369 -0.43 -14.35 -12.77
CA GLN A 369 -1.23 -14.45 -13.98
C GLN A 369 -0.80 -13.41 -15.02
N LEU A 370 -0.06 -13.87 -16.02
CA LEU A 370 0.37 -13.05 -17.16
C LEU A 370 -0.85 -12.50 -17.89
N ARG A 371 -0.79 -11.19 -18.17
CA ARG A 371 -1.94 -10.40 -18.59
C ARG A 371 -1.55 -9.26 -19.52
N TYR A 372 -2.50 -8.86 -20.36
CA TYR A 372 -2.43 -7.68 -21.21
C TYR A 372 -3.78 -6.95 -21.20
N ASN A 373 -3.84 -5.76 -21.79
CA ASN A 373 -5.04 -4.92 -21.87
C ASN A 373 -5.64 -4.66 -20.47
N PHE A 374 -4.83 -4.18 -19.53
CA PHE A 374 -5.24 -3.96 -18.15
C PHE A 374 -4.72 -2.62 -17.62
N PRO A 375 -5.50 -1.93 -16.75
CA PRO A 375 -5.01 -0.78 -16.01
C PRO A 375 -4.00 -1.18 -14.92
N LEU A 376 -2.93 -0.40 -14.82
CA LEU A 376 -1.92 -0.49 -13.77
C LEU A 376 -1.90 0.83 -12.98
N ILE A 377 -2.13 0.76 -11.67
CA ILE A 377 -2.18 1.95 -10.80
C ILE A 377 -1.10 1.86 -9.74
N GLY A 378 -0.23 2.87 -9.68
CA GLY A 378 0.71 3.08 -8.58
C GLY A 378 0.08 3.88 -7.44
N LEU A 379 0.05 3.31 -6.23
CA LEU A 379 -0.42 3.97 -5.01
C LEU A 379 0.30 3.37 -3.79
N ASP A 380 0.82 4.21 -2.90
CA ASP A 380 1.34 3.79 -1.57
C ASP A 380 2.42 2.70 -1.59
N GLY A 381 3.44 2.86 -2.44
CA GLY A 381 4.51 1.86 -2.59
C GLY A 381 4.02 0.53 -3.18
N ARG A 382 2.86 0.53 -3.85
CA ARG A 382 2.23 -0.65 -4.45
C ARG A 382 1.77 -0.38 -5.88
N LEU A 383 1.85 -1.41 -6.72
CA LEU A 383 1.28 -1.39 -8.07
C LEU A 383 0.10 -2.36 -8.10
N LEU A 384 -1.08 -1.89 -8.51
CA LEU A 384 -2.28 -2.71 -8.65
C LEU A 384 -2.48 -3.03 -10.14
N ALA A 385 -2.35 -4.30 -10.50
CA ALA A 385 -2.67 -4.83 -11.82
C ALA A 385 -4.11 -5.35 -11.82
N ILE A 386 -5.03 -4.59 -12.43
CA ILE A 386 -6.48 -4.79 -12.25
C ILE A 386 -7.09 -5.46 -13.49
N GLY A 387 -7.56 -6.70 -13.34
CA GLY A 387 -8.18 -7.44 -14.43
C GLY A 387 -7.21 -7.72 -15.59
N GLY A 388 -7.70 -7.54 -16.81
CA GLY A 388 -6.95 -7.76 -18.06
C GLY A 388 -7.48 -8.92 -18.88
N GLU A 389 -6.70 -9.32 -19.87
CA GLU A 389 -6.92 -10.51 -20.66
C GLU A 389 -5.73 -11.46 -20.54
N SER A 390 -6.03 -12.75 -20.55
CA SER A 390 -5.07 -13.81 -20.73
C SER A 390 -5.70 -14.91 -21.56
N LYS A 391 -4.97 -15.45 -22.55
CA LYS A 391 -5.47 -16.49 -23.47
C LYS A 391 -6.84 -16.13 -24.10
N HIS A 392 -7.01 -14.85 -24.47
CA HIS A 392 -8.25 -14.29 -25.04
C HIS A 392 -9.49 -14.32 -24.13
N ALA A 393 -9.32 -14.49 -22.82
CA ALA A 393 -10.38 -14.40 -21.83
C ALA A 393 -10.13 -13.21 -20.88
N SER A 394 -11.17 -12.43 -20.60
CA SER A 394 -11.10 -11.37 -19.59
C SER A 394 -10.99 -11.94 -18.19
N MET A 395 -10.29 -11.22 -17.32
CA MET A 395 -9.95 -11.66 -15.96
C MET A 395 -10.62 -10.77 -14.91
N SER A 396 -11.03 -11.36 -13.79
CA SER A 396 -11.45 -10.64 -12.59
C SER A 396 -10.34 -10.52 -11.53
N SER A 397 -9.23 -11.24 -11.70
CA SER A 397 -8.11 -11.24 -10.77
C SER A 397 -7.42 -9.89 -10.70
N VAL A 398 -7.16 -9.42 -9.48
CA VAL A 398 -6.30 -8.27 -9.21
C VAL A 398 -5.06 -8.78 -8.50
N GLU A 399 -3.90 -8.33 -8.94
CA GLU A 399 -2.63 -8.62 -8.26
C GLU A 399 -1.96 -7.32 -7.84
N THR A 400 -1.27 -7.34 -6.70
CA THR A 400 -0.58 -6.19 -6.13
C THR A 400 0.90 -6.47 -5.98
N PHE A 401 1.73 -5.66 -6.63
CA PHE A 401 3.17 -5.66 -6.45
C PHE A 401 3.53 -4.77 -5.27
N HIS A 402 4.22 -5.32 -4.29
CA HIS A 402 4.76 -4.56 -3.17
C HIS A 402 6.20 -4.17 -3.49
N VAL A 403 6.45 -2.88 -3.75
CA VAL A 403 7.78 -2.38 -4.16
C VAL A 403 8.85 -2.74 -3.12
N ARG A 404 8.52 -2.61 -1.83
CA ARG A 404 9.44 -2.93 -0.72
C ARG A 404 9.88 -4.39 -0.66
N THR A 405 9.00 -5.33 -1.00
CA THR A 405 9.31 -6.78 -0.90
C THR A 405 9.65 -7.40 -2.25
N GLY A 406 9.39 -6.70 -3.36
CA GLY A 406 9.60 -7.20 -4.71
C GLY A 406 8.66 -8.35 -5.10
N LYS A 407 7.51 -8.50 -4.42
CA LYS A 407 6.61 -9.65 -4.60
C LYS A 407 5.21 -9.21 -5.02
N TRP A 408 4.59 -10.03 -5.87
CA TRP A 408 3.18 -9.96 -6.21
C TRP A 408 2.35 -10.79 -5.22
N THR A 409 1.19 -10.27 -4.86
CA THR A 409 0.16 -10.95 -4.06
C THR A 409 -1.20 -10.80 -4.76
N PHE A 410 -2.11 -11.73 -4.52
CA PHE A 410 -3.49 -11.56 -4.98
C PHE A 410 -4.24 -10.60 -4.07
N SER A 411 -5.07 -9.77 -4.67
CA SER A 411 -5.95 -8.80 -4.00
C SER A 411 -7.40 -9.09 -4.34
N ALA A 412 -8.32 -8.30 -3.78
CA ALA A 412 -9.75 -8.37 -4.06
C ALA A 412 -10.05 -8.50 -5.55
N ARG A 413 -10.81 -9.54 -5.93
CA ARG A 413 -11.22 -9.74 -7.33
C ARG A 413 -12.24 -8.67 -7.72
N LEU A 414 -12.16 -8.22 -8.98
CA LEU A 414 -13.19 -7.39 -9.56
C LEU A 414 -14.56 -8.09 -9.48
N PRO A 415 -15.66 -7.33 -9.28
CA PRO A 415 -17.02 -7.88 -9.27
C PRO A 415 -17.39 -8.65 -10.55
N ARG A 416 -16.75 -8.30 -11.68
CA ARG A 416 -16.85 -9.00 -12.96
C ARG A 416 -15.52 -8.98 -13.70
N PRO A 417 -15.24 -9.97 -14.58
CA PRO A 417 -14.07 -9.93 -15.44
C PRO A 417 -14.10 -8.72 -16.37
N ALA A 418 -12.97 -8.04 -16.51
CA ALA A 418 -12.86 -6.84 -17.35
C ALA A 418 -11.47 -6.71 -17.97
N ALA A 419 -11.44 -6.15 -19.17
CA ALA A 419 -10.24 -5.82 -19.92
C ALA A 419 -10.35 -4.39 -20.44
N GLY A 420 -9.25 -3.65 -20.43
CA GLY A 420 -9.21 -2.24 -20.83
C GLY A 420 -10.12 -1.35 -19.97
N ALA A 421 -10.41 -1.75 -18.73
CA ALA A 421 -11.29 -0.99 -17.84
C ALA A 421 -10.69 0.39 -17.55
N ALA A 422 -11.49 1.44 -17.66
CA ALA A 422 -11.06 2.78 -17.30
C ALA A 422 -10.82 2.85 -15.79
N CYS A 423 -9.66 3.33 -15.38
CA CYS A 423 -9.26 3.46 -13.98
C CYS A 423 -8.66 4.83 -13.71
N THR A 424 -8.78 5.27 -12.47
CA THR A 424 -8.12 6.49 -12.01
C THR A 424 -7.77 6.42 -10.54
N LYS A 425 -6.95 7.36 -10.09
CA LYS A 425 -6.69 7.60 -8.67
C LYS A 425 -6.92 9.07 -8.33
N THR A 426 -7.55 9.35 -7.20
CA THR A 426 -7.66 10.68 -6.61
C THR A 426 -7.91 10.54 -5.10
N LEU A 427 -7.50 11.51 -4.29
CA LEU A 427 -7.66 11.48 -2.83
C LEU A 427 -7.12 10.19 -2.16
N GLY A 428 -6.00 9.65 -2.68
CA GLY A 428 -5.44 8.38 -2.22
C GLY A 428 -6.35 7.15 -2.44
N ARG A 429 -7.34 7.25 -3.34
CA ARG A 429 -8.33 6.20 -3.64
C ARG A 429 -8.17 5.74 -5.07
N VAL A 430 -8.48 4.47 -5.33
CA VAL A 430 -8.46 3.87 -6.68
C VAL A 430 -9.88 3.56 -7.11
N PHE A 431 -10.25 4.02 -8.29
CA PHE A 431 -11.57 3.79 -8.87
C PHE A 431 -11.45 3.08 -10.20
N VAL A 432 -12.34 2.12 -10.44
CA VAL A 432 -12.50 1.42 -11.72
C VAL A 432 -13.91 1.60 -12.24
N CYS A 433 -14.01 1.88 -13.54
CA CYS A 433 -15.23 1.95 -14.29
C CYS A 433 -15.43 0.62 -15.03
N LEU A 434 -16.48 -0.11 -14.65
CA LEU A 434 -16.88 -1.36 -15.27
C LEU A 434 -18.15 -1.15 -16.09
N TRP A 435 -18.06 -1.44 -17.39
CA TRP A 435 -19.20 -1.39 -18.30
C TRP A 435 -19.80 -2.79 -18.46
N LYS A 436 -21.14 -2.88 -18.51
CA LYS A 436 -22.00 -4.06 -18.76
C LYS A 436 -23.01 -4.30 -17.62
N PRO A 437 -24.31 -4.54 -17.89
CA PRO A 437 -25.00 -4.67 -19.19
C PRO A 437 -24.93 -3.42 -20.08
N MET A 438 -25.30 -3.54 -21.37
CA MET A 438 -24.94 -2.66 -22.51
C MET A 438 -25.21 -1.14 -22.39
N GLU A 439 -25.69 -0.65 -21.25
CA GLU A 439 -26.03 0.77 -21.03
C GLU A 439 -25.62 1.30 -19.64
N THR A 440 -25.00 0.46 -18.79
CA THR A 440 -24.64 0.82 -17.42
C THR A 440 -23.13 0.88 -17.24
N THR A 441 -22.68 2.04 -16.77
CA THR A 441 -21.32 2.26 -16.30
C THR A 441 -21.38 2.29 -14.77
N GLU A 442 -20.70 1.34 -14.12
CA GLU A 442 -20.61 1.28 -12.67
C GLU A 442 -19.19 1.59 -12.21
N ILE A 443 -19.07 2.49 -11.25
CA ILE A 443 -17.81 2.88 -10.64
C ILE A 443 -17.67 2.10 -9.34
N PHE A 444 -16.56 1.38 -9.20
CA PHE A 444 -16.18 0.70 -7.97
C PHE A 444 -14.91 1.34 -7.40
N GLU A 445 -14.84 1.41 -6.08
CA GLU A 445 -13.64 1.81 -5.33
C GLU A 445 -12.95 0.58 -4.75
N TYR A 446 -11.63 0.57 -4.80
CA TYR A 446 -10.82 -0.43 -4.10
C TYR A 446 -10.53 -0.02 -2.66
N SER A 447 -10.90 -0.88 -1.70
CA SER A 447 -10.53 -0.73 -0.30
C SER A 447 -9.40 -1.70 0.06
N SER A 448 -8.17 -1.19 0.22
CA SER A 448 -7.04 -2.03 0.61
C SER A 448 -7.15 -2.59 2.03
N GLY A 449 -7.89 -1.95 2.93
CA GLY A 449 -8.05 -2.41 4.31
C GLY A 449 -9.06 -3.55 4.45
N ARG A 450 -10.08 -3.57 3.59
CA ARG A 450 -11.12 -4.60 3.58
C ARG A 450 -10.91 -5.67 2.51
N GLU A 451 -9.93 -5.47 1.64
CA GLU A 451 -9.70 -6.28 0.45
C GLU A 451 -11.00 -6.52 -0.34
N GLU A 452 -11.73 -5.43 -0.62
CA GLU A 452 -12.99 -5.47 -1.37
C GLU A 452 -13.10 -4.35 -2.40
N TRP A 453 -13.99 -4.56 -3.38
CA TRP A 453 -14.43 -3.54 -4.32
C TRP A 453 -15.85 -3.12 -3.97
N SER A 454 -16.04 -1.87 -3.56
CA SER A 454 -17.34 -1.31 -3.16
C SER A 454 -17.94 -0.46 -4.28
N PRO A 455 -19.24 -0.62 -4.61
CA PRO A 455 -19.89 0.24 -5.60
C PRO A 455 -19.98 1.68 -5.07
N VAL A 456 -19.63 2.65 -5.90
CA VAL A 456 -19.64 4.08 -5.58
C VAL A 456 -20.77 4.79 -6.31
N ALA A 457 -20.89 4.57 -7.62
CA ALA A 457 -21.84 5.27 -8.45
C ALA A 457 -22.22 4.47 -9.70
N THR A 458 -23.45 4.68 -10.17
CA THR A 458 -23.94 4.13 -11.44
C THR A 458 -24.31 5.26 -12.37
N LEU A 459 -23.78 5.24 -13.59
CA LEU A 459 -24.13 6.13 -14.68
C LEU A 459 -24.86 5.33 -15.75
N VAL A 460 -26.11 5.71 -16.02
CA VAL A 460 -26.95 5.09 -17.04
C VAL A 460 -27.04 6.00 -18.26
N ARG A 461 -26.41 5.60 -19.36
CA ARG A 461 -26.39 6.34 -20.62
C ARG A 461 -26.54 5.35 -21.77
N ARG A 462 -27.66 5.43 -22.49
CA ARG A 462 -27.95 4.52 -23.60
C ARG A 462 -26.87 4.63 -24.67
N GLN A 463 -26.37 3.49 -25.13
CA GLN A 463 -25.42 3.37 -26.25
C GLN A 463 -24.14 4.21 -26.09
N SER A 464 -23.72 4.48 -24.85
CA SER A 464 -22.51 5.23 -24.55
C SER A 464 -21.87 4.72 -23.27
N TYR A 465 -20.58 4.42 -23.34
CA TYR A 465 -19.82 3.76 -22.28
C TYR A 465 -18.59 4.57 -21.88
N GLY A 466 -18.18 4.43 -20.61
CA GLY A 466 -16.98 5.05 -20.09
C GLY A 466 -15.72 4.45 -20.72
N HIS A 467 -15.00 5.26 -21.49
CA HIS A 467 -13.73 4.89 -22.12
C HIS A 467 -12.52 5.28 -21.29
N CYS A 468 -12.60 6.42 -20.58
CA CYS A 468 -11.52 6.94 -19.76
C CYS A 468 -12.12 7.54 -18.48
N LEU A 469 -11.38 7.44 -17.38
CA LEU A 469 -11.75 7.95 -16.08
C LEU A 469 -10.62 8.86 -15.59
N VAL A 470 -10.96 10.09 -15.25
CA VAL A 470 -10.00 11.09 -14.76
C VAL A 470 -10.43 11.53 -13.37
N GLY A 471 -9.58 11.34 -12.38
CA GLY A 471 -9.80 11.81 -11.02
C GLY A 471 -9.05 13.11 -10.78
N HIS A 472 -9.73 14.13 -10.29
CA HIS A 472 -9.14 15.39 -9.86
C HIS A 472 -9.92 15.90 -8.66
N ARG A 473 -9.22 16.18 -7.55
CA ARG A 473 -9.85 16.51 -6.25
C ARG A 473 -10.93 15.49 -5.87
N ASP A 474 -12.08 15.95 -5.42
CA ASP A 474 -13.25 15.14 -5.08
C ASP A 474 -14.10 14.73 -6.29
N ARG A 475 -13.59 14.89 -7.52
CA ARG A 475 -14.35 14.65 -8.76
C ARG A 475 -13.81 13.47 -9.56
N LEU A 476 -14.74 12.72 -10.13
CA LEU A 476 -14.48 11.68 -11.13
C LEU A 476 -15.12 12.07 -12.45
N TYR A 477 -14.32 12.32 -13.48
CA TYR A 477 -14.76 12.63 -14.83
C TYR A 477 -14.76 11.35 -15.67
N VAL A 478 -15.94 10.92 -16.09
CA VAL A 478 -16.14 9.79 -17.00
C VAL A 478 -16.19 10.33 -18.43
N VAL A 479 -15.14 10.09 -19.20
CA VAL A 479 -15.10 10.38 -20.62
C VAL A 479 -15.76 9.23 -21.36
N ARG A 480 -16.87 9.51 -22.04
CA ARG A 480 -17.65 8.55 -22.81
C ARG A 480 -17.59 8.84 -24.30
N ASN A 481 -17.85 7.83 -25.12
CA ASN A 481 -18.11 8.03 -26.54
C ASN A 481 -19.46 8.75 -26.74
N GLY A 482 -19.60 9.45 -27.87
CA GLY A 482 -20.89 9.95 -28.30
C GLY A 482 -21.90 8.82 -28.55
N PRO A 483 -23.21 9.13 -28.52
CA PRO A 483 -24.25 8.16 -28.83
C PRO A 483 -24.10 7.67 -30.27
N SER A 484 -24.48 6.42 -30.53
CA SER A 484 -24.44 5.60 -31.79
C SER A 484 -23.94 6.23 -33.09
N ASP A 485 -24.40 7.43 -33.45
CA ASP A 485 -24.11 8.09 -34.73
C ASP A 485 -22.96 9.13 -34.66
N ASP A 486 -22.45 9.46 -33.47
CA ASP A 486 -21.44 10.50 -33.24
C ASP A 486 -20.20 9.97 -32.49
N PHE A 487 -19.55 8.95 -33.07
CA PHE A 487 -18.31 8.37 -32.53
C PHE A 487 -17.11 9.33 -32.60
N LEU A 488 -17.24 10.44 -33.32
CA LEU A 488 -16.19 11.45 -33.47
C LEU A 488 -16.16 12.45 -32.31
N ARG A 489 -17.13 12.38 -31.39
CA ARG A 489 -17.19 13.23 -30.20
C ARG A 489 -17.18 12.38 -28.93
N CYS A 490 -16.59 12.95 -27.89
CA CYS A 490 -16.66 12.44 -26.54
C CYS A 490 -17.56 13.36 -25.68
N LEU A 491 -18.26 12.74 -24.75
CA LEU A 491 -19.08 13.39 -23.73
C LEU A 491 -18.44 13.17 -22.37
N LEU A 492 -18.56 14.14 -21.47
CA LEU A 492 -18.03 14.03 -20.10
C LEU A 492 -19.19 14.12 -19.09
N ASP A 493 -19.22 13.18 -18.16
CA ASP A 493 -20.02 13.30 -16.94
C ASP A 493 -19.07 13.36 -15.74
N CYS A 494 -19.35 14.27 -14.81
CA CYS A 494 -18.60 14.44 -13.58
C CYS A 494 -19.43 13.91 -12.40
N TYR A 495 -18.83 13.06 -11.58
CA TYR A 495 -19.37 12.59 -10.32
C TYR A 495 -18.63 13.25 -9.16
N SER A 496 -19.38 13.80 -8.20
CA SER A 496 -18.86 14.36 -6.97
C SER A 496 -18.81 13.29 -5.88
N LEU A 497 -17.61 12.99 -5.38
CA LEU A 497 -17.40 12.07 -4.26
C LEU A 497 -17.97 12.63 -2.95
N SER A 498 -18.01 13.95 -2.77
CA SER A 498 -18.53 14.60 -1.58
C SER A 498 -20.07 14.66 -1.55
N SER A 499 -20.70 15.08 -2.65
CA SER A 499 -22.16 15.27 -2.72
C SER A 499 -22.92 14.06 -3.27
N GLY A 500 -22.22 13.09 -3.86
CA GLY A 500 -22.83 11.94 -4.53
C GLY A 500 -23.62 12.27 -5.80
N GLN A 501 -23.45 13.49 -6.35
CA GLN A 501 -24.22 13.98 -7.49
C GLN A 501 -23.46 13.81 -8.82
N TRP A 502 -24.23 13.56 -9.87
CA TRP A 502 -23.77 13.57 -11.26
C TRP A 502 -24.09 14.89 -11.94
N THR A 503 -23.12 15.44 -12.66
CA THR A 503 -23.28 16.62 -13.51
C THR A 503 -22.74 16.32 -14.91
N ALA A 504 -23.57 16.49 -15.93
CA ALA A 504 -23.10 16.42 -17.31
C ALA A 504 -22.33 17.69 -17.66
N LEU A 505 -21.12 17.55 -18.21
CA LEU A 505 -20.32 18.70 -18.62
C LEU A 505 -20.82 19.23 -19.97
N PRO A 506 -21.08 20.55 -20.09
CA PRO A 506 -21.39 21.14 -21.38
C PRO A 506 -20.14 21.17 -22.25
N GLY A 507 -20.28 20.78 -23.52
CA GLY A 507 -19.19 20.80 -24.48
C GLY A 507 -19.04 19.49 -25.24
N HIS A 508 -18.43 19.59 -26.42
CA HIS A 508 -18.08 18.45 -27.25
C HIS A 508 -16.56 18.37 -27.34
N PHE A 509 -15.99 17.27 -26.84
CA PHE A 509 -14.55 17.05 -26.93
C PHE A 509 -14.27 16.19 -28.16
N PRO A 510 -13.35 16.58 -29.05
CA PRO A 510 -13.07 15.82 -30.25
C PRO A 510 -12.49 14.45 -29.88
N ASN A 511 -13.07 13.38 -30.42
CA ASN A 511 -12.53 12.03 -30.32
C ASN A 511 -11.47 11.79 -31.40
N SER A 512 -10.50 12.70 -31.53
CA SER A 512 -9.42 12.57 -32.50
C SER A 512 -8.41 11.53 -32.02
N LYS A 513 -8.64 10.26 -32.38
CA LYS A 513 -7.69 9.14 -32.18
C LYS A 513 -7.31 8.88 -30.71
N GLY A 514 -8.24 9.09 -29.78
CA GLY A 514 -8.03 8.75 -28.37
C GLY A 514 -7.19 9.74 -27.57
N SER A 515 -7.11 11.02 -27.97
CA SER A 515 -6.38 12.06 -27.23
C SER A 515 -6.84 12.19 -25.78
N LEU A 516 -8.15 12.15 -25.52
CA LEU A 516 -8.71 12.19 -24.16
C LEU A 516 -8.38 10.93 -23.34
N PHE A 517 -7.97 9.83 -23.98
CA PHE A 517 -7.58 8.59 -23.30
C PHE A 517 -6.13 8.66 -22.79
N THR A 518 -5.41 9.73 -23.13
CA THR A 518 -4.07 10.06 -22.64
C THR A 518 -4.11 11.16 -21.58
N ALA A 519 -5.28 11.40 -20.97
CA ALA A 519 -5.45 12.45 -19.98
C ALA A 519 -4.56 12.20 -18.75
N VAL A 520 -3.77 13.21 -18.39
CA VAL A 520 -2.94 13.21 -17.17
C VAL A 520 -3.20 14.51 -16.41
N VAL A 521 -3.38 14.40 -15.09
CA VAL A 521 -3.64 15.55 -14.22
C VAL A 521 -2.31 16.10 -13.69
N ARG A 522 -2.10 17.41 -13.85
CA ARG A 522 -1.01 18.19 -13.26
C ARG A 522 -1.61 19.37 -12.51
N GLY A 523 -1.66 19.29 -11.18
CA GLY A 523 -2.36 20.27 -10.35
C GLY A 523 -3.82 20.43 -10.76
N ASP A 524 -4.22 21.62 -11.21
CA ASP A 524 -5.57 21.93 -11.70
C ASP A 524 -5.73 21.86 -13.23
N SER A 525 -4.70 21.36 -13.92
CA SER A 525 -4.74 21.13 -15.36
C SER A 525 -4.87 19.65 -15.71
N VAL A 526 -5.58 19.37 -16.81
CA VAL A 526 -5.57 18.08 -17.50
C VAL A 526 -4.85 18.24 -18.84
N LEU A 527 -3.77 17.49 -19.02
CA LEU A 527 -3.01 17.43 -20.27
C LEU A 527 -3.47 16.23 -21.09
N THR A 528 -3.74 16.46 -22.38
CA THR A 528 -4.10 15.40 -23.32
C THR A 528 -3.19 15.46 -24.53
N LEU A 529 -2.79 14.29 -25.02
CA LEU A 529 -1.80 14.15 -26.08
C LEU A 529 -2.40 13.55 -27.33
N SER A 530 -2.08 14.16 -28.46
CA SER A 530 -2.39 13.64 -29.79
C SER A 530 -1.23 13.85 -30.74
N ARG A 531 -1.34 13.31 -31.95
CA ARG A 531 -0.38 13.60 -33.03
C ARG A 531 -0.39 15.09 -33.43
N SER A 532 -1.55 15.74 -33.36
CA SER A 532 -1.74 17.14 -33.78
C SER A 532 -1.28 18.15 -32.74
N GLY A 533 -1.30 17.79 -31.46
CA GLY A 533 -0.98 18.71 -30.38
C GLY A 533 -1.10 18.09 -29.00
N THR A 534 -0.43 18.71 -28.03
CA THR A 534 -0.64 18.51 -26.60
C THR A 534 -1.57 19.60 -26.11
N GLN A 535 -2.81 19.25 -25.76
CA GLN A 535 -3.84 20.19 -25.35
C GLN A 535 -3.95 20.21 -23.83
N GLU A 536 -3.83 21.39 -23.24
CA GLU A 536 -4.05 21.62 -21.82
C GLU A 536 -5.47 22.15 -21.57
N TYR A 537 -6.14 21.57 -20.59
CA TYR A 537 -7.43 22.01 -20.07
C TYR A 537 -7.29 22.44 -18.62
N TRP A 538 -7.72 23.66 -18.29
CA TRP A 538 -7.92 24.07 -16.91
C TRP A 538 -9.23 23.48 -16.36
N VAL A 539 -9.16 22.84 -15.20
CA VAL A 539 -10.29 22.14 -14.58
C VAL A 539 -10.89 23.00 -13.46
N GLN A 540 -12.14 23.42 -13.65
CA GLN A 540 -12.96 24.11 -12.65
C GLN A 540 -14.26 23.33 -12.47
N ASP A 541 -14.30 22.44 -11.47
CA ASP A 541 -15.45 21.61 -11.08
C ASP A 541 -16.20 20.96 -12.26
N THR A 542 -17.13 21.68 -12.87
CA THR A 542 -18.00 21.25 -13.96
C THR A 542 -17.60 21.80 -15.32
N THR A 543 -16.39 22.32 -15.47
CA THR A 543 -15.87 22.84 -16.75
C THR A 543 -14.41 22.50 -16.97
N TRP A 544 -14.10 22.05 -18.19
CA TRP A 544 -12.75 21.90 -18.70
C TRP A 544 -12.53 22.95 -19.77
N ARG A 545 -11.73 23.98 -19.45
CA ARG A 545 -11.50 25.12 -20.35
C ARG A 545 -10.17 24.93 -21.07
N PRO A 546 -10.13 24.93 -22.42
CA PRO A 546 -8.86 24.84 -23.13
C PRO A 546 -8.02 26.08 -22.80
N ARG A 547 -6.77 25.87 -22.40
CA ARG A 547 -5.85 26.95 -22.00
C ARG A 547 -4.79 27.23 -23.05
N GLY A 548 -4.17 26.18 -23.58
CA GLY A 548 -3.11 26.29 -24.55
C GLY A 548 -2.87 24.97 -25.28
N GLN A 549 -2.18 25.05 -26.42
CA GLN A 549 -1.77 23.91 -27.20
C GLN A 549 -0.26 23.98 -27.45
N LYS A 550 0.41 22.86 -27.19
CA LYS A 550 1.84 22.62 -27.43
C LYS A 550 2.02 21.56 -28.51
N LYS A 551 3.26 21.29 -28.90
CA LYS A 551 3.59 20.35 -29.98
C LYS A 551 3.05 18.94 -29.72
N GLY A 552 2.45 18.36 -30.75
CA GLY A 552 1.92 17.00 -30.72
C GLY A 552 3.03 15.94 -30.77
N PHE A 553 2.69 14.72 -30.37
CA PHE A 553 3.63 13.61 -30.41
C PHE A 553 3.84 13.14 -31.86
N PRO A 554 5.08 13.06 -32.38
CA PRO A 554 5.31 12.85 -33.80
C PRO A 554 5.00 11.42 -34.29
N ARG A 555 4.71 10.47 -33.39
CA ARG A 555 4.42 9.08 -33.73
C ARG A 555 2.92 8.79 -33.78
N SER A 556 2.54 7.86 -34.64
CA SER A 556 1.16 7.36 -34.74
C SER A 556 0.98 6.09 -33.92
N GLY A 557 -0.24 5.86 -33.41
CA GLY A 557 -0.60 4.66 -32.65
C GLY A 557 -1.13 4.98 -31.26
N SER A 558 -1.38 3.93 -30.48
CA SER A 558 -1.74 4.07 -29.06
C SER A 558 -0.57 4.63 -28.26
N LEU A 559 -0.88 5.56 -27.35
CA LEU A 559 0.08 6.24 -26.50
C LEU A 559 -0.28 6.00 -25.04
N CYS A 560 0.75 5.87 -24.20
CA CYS A 560 0.62 5.99 -22.75
C CYS A 560 1.32 7.30 -22.34
N THR A 561 0.67 8.06 -21.48
CA THR A 561 1.17 9.35 -20.98
C THR A 561 1.17 9.36 -19.46
N PHE A 562 2.14 10.05 -18.88
CA PHE A 562 2.32 10.20 -17.45
C PHE A 562 3.25 11.38 -17.15
N LEU A 563 3.36 11.76 -15.88
CA LEU A 563 4.28 12.80 -15.42
C LEU A 563 5.50 12.16 -14.76
N LEU A 564 6.69 12.72 -15.03
CA LEU A 564 7.93 12.42 -14.33
C LEU A 564 8.64 13.72 -13.96
N ARG A 565 9.45 13.71 -12.90
CA ARG A 565 10.35 14.82 -12.57
C ARG A 565 11.77 14.41 -12.95
N LEU A 566 12.35 15.13 -13.91
CA LEU A 566 13.71 14.88 -14.37
C LEU A 566 14.73 15.56 -13.45
N PRO A 567 15.94 15.00 -13.28
CA PRO A 567 17.03 15.69 -12.59
C PRO A 567 17.37 16.99 -13.33
N SER A 568 17.90 17.99 -12.63
CA SER A 568 18.20 19.32 -13.17
C SER A 568 19.31 19.34 -14.26
N ALA A 569 19.81 18.18 -14.68
CA ALA A 569 20.75 17.98 -15.77
C ALA A 569 20.37 16.70 -16.53
N VAL A 570 19.66 16.84 -17.66
CA VAL A 570 19.46 15.78 -18.67
C VAL A 570 19.85 16.34 -20.02
#